data_AF-A0A1W9QNM3-F1
#
_entry.id   AF-A0A1W9QNM3-F1
#
_cell.length_a   1.000
_cell.length_b   1.000
_cell.length_c   1.000
_cell.angle_alpha   90.00
_cell.angle_beta   90.00
_cell.angle_gamma   90.00
#
_symmetry.space_group_name_H-M   'P 1'
#
loop_
_entity.id
_entity.type
_entity.pdbx_description
1 polymer ?
#
loop_
_entity_poly.entity_id
_entity_poly.type
_entity_poly.pdbx_seq_one_letter_code
_entity_poly.pdbx_strand_id
1 'polypeptide(L)'
;EPGNNHIIQLLQNDKIVKELIIKEDQRFSFEYLAPGTYIIKVIYDNNNNGIWDAGNYIHKIQPEKVGFFPAEISIRENWDLEEEWGL
;
A
#
# COMPACT_ATOMS: atom_id res chain seq x y z
N GLU A 1 20.23 6.11 7.65
CA GLU A 1 20.15 4.64 7.52
C GLU A 1 19.29 4.34 6.30
N PRO A 2 19.41 3.21 5.59
CA PRO A 2 18.52 2.94 4.46
C PRO A 2 17.09 2.98 5.01
N GLY A 3 16.35 4.03 4.66
CA GLY A 3 15.00 4.25 5.16
C GLY A 3 14.13 3.10 4.67
N ASN A 4 13.33 2.51 5.56
CA ASN A 4 12.33 1.53 5.14
C ASN A 4 11.23 2.30 4.41
N ASN A 5 11.35 2.39 3.08
CA ASN A 5 10.29 2.92 2.25
C ASN A 5 9.22 1.84 2.07
N HIS A 6 7.97 2.27 2.11
CA HIS A 6 6.83 1.42 1.80
C HIS A 6 5.97 2.11 0.76
N ILE A 7 5.52 1.34 -0.22
CA ILE A 7 4.52 1.79 -1.19
C ILE A 7 3.17 1.27 -0.71
N ILE A 8 2.27 2.18 -0.38
CA ILE A 8 0.91 1.87 0.02
C ILE A 8 0.00 2.05 -1.19
N GLN A 9 -0.64 0.98 -1.61
CA GLN A 9 -1.63 0.98 -2.68
C GLN A 9 -3.03 0.75 -2.09
N LEU A 10 -3.97 1.60 -2.48
CA LEU A 10 -5.38 1.41 -2.25
C LEU A 10 -6.00 0.82 -3.51
N LEU A 11 -6.66 -0.33 -3.38
CA LEU A 11 -7.28 -1.05 -4.48
C LEU A 11 -8.79 -1.06 -4.36
N GLN A 12 -9.48 -0.97 -5.50
CA GLN A 12 -10.92 -1.19 -5.63
C GLN A 12 -11.16 -2.06 -6.87
N ASN A 13 -11.87 -3.18 -6.71
CA ASN A 13 -12.11 -4.16 -7.79
C ASN A 13 -10.80 -4.56 -8.50
N ASP A 14 -9.77 -4.91 -7.73
CA ASP A 14 -8.42 -5.27 -8.19
C ASP A 14 -7.65 -4.19 -8.96
N LYS A 15 -8.16 -2.94 -9.01
CA LYS A 15 -7.48 -1.80 -9.63
C LYS A 15 -6.91 -0.88 -8.57
N ILE A 16 -5.67 -0.43 -8.78
CA ILE A 16 -5.05 0.61 -7.95
C ILE A 16 -5.80 1.92 -8.21
N VAL A 17 -6.44 2.46 -7.18
CA VAL A 17 -7.14 3.75 -7.24
C VAL A 17 -6.29 4.90 -6.70
N LYS A 18 -5.41 4.61 -5.73
CA LYS A 18 -4.44 5.54 -5.14
C LYS A 18 -3.17 4.80 -4.73
N GLU A 19 -2.06 5.53 -4.75
CA GLU A 19 -0.75 5.05 -4.34
C GLU A 19 -0.03 6.15 -3.57
N LEU A 20 0.69 5.77 -2.52
CA LEU A 20 1.52 6.66 -1.70
C LEU A 20 2.85 5.97 -1.39
N ILE A 21 3.92 6.75 -1.33
CA ILE A 21 5.21 6.30 -0.82
C ILE A 21 5.38 6.92 0.56
N ILE A 22 5.48 6.06 1.57
CA ILE A 22 5.78 6.48 2.93
C ILE A 22 7.22 6.09 3.29
N LYS A 23 7.86 6.96 4.04
CA LYS A 23 9.18 6.71 4.63
C LYS A 23 8.99 6.46 6.11
N GLU A 24 9.56 5.37 6.62
CA GLU A 24 9.42 5.00 8.03
C GLU A 24 7.95 4.82 8.44
N ASP A 25 7.72 4.47 9.70
CA ASP A 25 6.36 4.28 10.23
C ASP A 25 5.72 5.65 10.46
N GLN A 26 4.79 6.04 9.58
CA GLN A 26 4.08 7.30 9.67
C GLN A 26 2.59 7.16 9.36
N ARG A 27 1.79 8.09 9.86
CA ARG A 27 0.39 8.21 9.50
C ARG A 27 0.26 8.77 8.08
N PHE A 28 -0.63 8.17 7.30
CA PHE A 28 -1.02 8.62 5.97
C PHE A 28 -2.55 8.59 5.85
N SER A 29 -3.10 9.36 4.92
CA SER A 29 -4.54 9.43 4.68
C SER A 29 -4.85 9.35 3.18
N PHE A 30 -6.00 8.75 2.87
CA PHE A 30 -6.58 8.76 1.53
C PHE A 30 -7.88 9.57 1.54
N GLU A 31 -7.83 10.81 1.03
CA GLU A 31 -9.00 11.70 1.01
C GLU A 31 -9.81 11.57 -0.27
N TYR A 32 -11.08 12.03 -0.27
CA TYR A 32 -11.95 12.08 -1.46
C TYR A 32 -12.15 10.71 -2.14
N LEU A 33 -12.32 9.65 -1.35
CA LEU A 33 -12.67 8.33 -1.86
C LEU A 33 -14.15 8.25 -2.21
N ALA A 34 -14.45 7.59 -3.32
CA ALA A 34 -15.83 7.23 -3.61
C ALA A 34 -16.34 6.19 -2.59
N PRO A 35 -17.64 6.13 -2.32
CA PRO A 35 -18.19 5.05 -1.52
C PRO A 35 -17.93 3.70 -2.18
N GLY A 36 -17.59 2.70 -1.36
CA GLY A 36 -17.32 1.35 -1.84
C GLY A 36 -16.36 0.58 -0.96
N THR A 37 -16.00 -0.62 -1.42
CA THR A 37 -15.07 -1.51 -0.74
C THR A 37 -13.67 -1.34 -1.29
N TYR A 38 -12.70 -1.22 -0.40
CA TYR A 38 -11.29 -1.03 -0.71
C TYR A 38 -10.43 -2.08 -0.02
N ILE A 39 -9.29 -2.39 -0.64
CA ILE A 39 -8.25 -3.25 -0.08
C ILE A 39 -6.97 -2.40 0.01
N ILE A 40 -6.29 -2.46 1.14
CA ILE A 40 -4.96 -1.83 1.29
C ILE A 40 -3.89 -2.89 1.06
N LYS A 41 -2.92 -2.55 0.22
CA LYS A 41 -1.73 -3.37 -0.07
C LYS A 41 -0.49 -2.55 0.23
N VAL A 42 0.43 -3.13 1.00
CA VAL A 42 1.77 -2.56 1.25
C VAL A 42 2.81 -3.32 0.46
N ILE A 43 3.75 -2.60 -0.14
CA ILE A 43 4.94 -3.15 -0.76
C ILE A 43 6.14 -2.63 0.03
N TYR A 44 7.03 -3.53 0.42
CA TYR A 44 8.26 -3.19 1.13
C TYR A 44 9.33 -2.86 0.08
N ASP A 45 9.54 -1.57 -0.17
CA ASP A 45 10.46 -1.03 -1.17
C ASP A 45 11.89 -1.12 -0.64
N ASN A 46 12.54 -2.25 -0.92
CA ASN A 46 13.87 -2.56 -0.37
C ASN A 46 14.98 -1.78 -1.07
N ASN A 47 14.74 -1.32 -2.30
CA ASN A 47 15.75 -0.63 -3.11
C ASN A 47 15.56 0.90 -3.14
N ASN A 48 14.49 1.39 -2.51
CA ASN A 48 14.12 2.78 -2.36
C ASN A 48 13.87 3.50 -3.69
N ASN A 49 13.40 2.79 -4.72
CA ASN A 49 13.12 3.39 -6.03
C ASN A 49 11.68 3.92 -6.15
N GLY A 50 10.80 3.63 -5.19
CA GLY A 50 9.40 4.05 -5.19
C GLY A 50 8.53 3.38 -6.24
N ILE A 51 8.95 2.24 -6.79
CA ILE A 51 8.25 1.47 -7.82
C ILE A 51 8.18 0.02 -7.36
N TRP A 52 7.03 -0.62 -7.55
CA TRP A 52 6.94 -2.06 -7.29
C TRP A 52 7.79 -2.87 -8.28
N ASP A 53 8.84 -3.51 -7.79
CA ASP A 53 9.67 -4.39 -8.60
C ASP A 53 9.19 -5.85 -8.56
N ALA A 54 8.70 -6.34 -9.71
CA ALA A 54 8.18 -7.70 -9.89
C ALA A 54 9.26 -8.82 -9.87
N GLY A 55 10.47 -8.53 -9.38
CA GLY A 55 11.60 -9.44 -9.37
C GLY A 55 12.20 -9.65 -10.76
N ASN A 56 13.33 -10.36 -10.83
CA ASN A 56 14.00 -10.67 -12.09
C ASN A 56 14.46 -12.13 -12.08
N TYR A 57 13.80 -12.97 -12.89
CA TYR A 57 14.11 -14.40 -12.96
C TYR A 57 15.55 -14.68 -13.42
N ILE A 58 16.03 -13.97 -14.44
CA ILE A 58 17.36 -14.16 -15.03
C ILE A 58 18.44 -13.82 -14.00
N HIS A 59 18.24 -12.74 -13.25
CA HIS A 59 19.17 -12.29 -12.20
C HIS A 59 18.87 -12.93 -10.83
N LYS A 60 17.90 -13.85 -10.75
CA LYS A 60 17.46 -14.51 -9.50
C LYS A 60 17.07 -13.54 -8.38
N ILE A 61 16.55 -12.37 -8.75
CA ILE A 61 16.07 -11.36 -7.80
C ILE A 61 14.61 -11.68 -7.47
N GLN A 62 14.30 -11.85 -6.19
CA GLN A 62 12.92 -12.03 -5.73
C GLN A 62 12.13 -10.73 -5.88
N PRO A 63 10.81 -10.81 -6.18
CA PRO A 63 9.95 -9.65 -6.13
C PRO A 63 9.95 -9.04 -4.73
N GLU A 64 9.63 -7.76 -4.66
CA GLU A 64 9.47 -7.08 -3.39
C GLU A 64 8.35 -7.72 -2.58
N LYS A 65 8.55 -7.77 -1.26
CA LYS A 65 7.57 -8.35 -0.34
C LYS A 65 6.30 -7.52 -0.40
N VAL A 66 5.16 -8.19 -0.36
CA VAL A 66 3.84 -7.56 -0.35
C VAL A 66 3.06 -8.04 0.86
N GLY A 67 2.41 -7.12 1.56
CA GLY A 67 1.44 -7.39 2.62
C GLY A 67 0.05 -6.86 2.23
N PHE A 68 -1.00 -7.50 2.72
CA PHE A 68 -2.37 -7.03 2.57
C PHE A 68 -2.94 -6.71 3.94
N PHE A 69 -3.65 -5.60 4.04
CA PHE A 69 -4.41 -5.31 5.25
C PHE A 69 -5.47 -6.42 5.40
N PRO A 70 -5.60 -7.02 6.60
CA PRO A 70 -6.35 -8.27 6.77
C PRO A 70 -7.85 -8.13 6.55
N ALA A 71 -8.39 -6.91 6.55
CA ALA A 71 -9.81 -6.64 6.37
C ALA A 71 -10.06 -5.79 5.12
N GLU A 72 -11.22 -5.99 4.51
CA GLU A 72 -11.73 -5.06 3.50
C GLU A 72 -12.27 -3.81 4.18
N ILE A 73 -11.98 -2.65 3.60
CA ILE A 73 -12.41 -1.35 4.11
C ILE A 73 -13.64 -0.89 3.33
N SER A 74 -14.80 -0.87 3.98
CA SER A 74 -16.05 -0.38 3.38
C SER A 74 -16.25 1.10 3.72
N ILE A 75 -16.05 1.99 2.75
CA ILE A 75 -16.28 3.43 2.87
C ILE A 75 -17.71 3.78 2.45
N ARG A 76 -18.38 4.58 3.28
CA ARG A 76 -19.71 5.16 3.00
C ARG A 76 -19.57 6.67 2.72
N GLU A 77 -20.59 7.26 2.11
CA GLU A 77 -20.61 8.71 1.88
C GLU A 77 -20.46 9.47 3.21
N ASN A 78 -19.55 10.46 3.23
CA ASN A 78 -19.26 11.31 4.39
C ASN A 78 -18.79 10.57 5.65
N TRP A 79 -18.04 9.48 5.50
CA TRP A 79 -17.52 8.71 6.63
C TRP A 79 -16.00 8.81 6.72
N ASP A 80 -15.49 9.16 7.90
CA ASP A 80 -14.08 9.13 8.25
C ASP A 80 -13.76 7.81 8.97
N LEU A 81 -12.74 7.10 8.52
CA LEU A 81 -12.28 5.83 9.11
C LEU A 81 -10.77 5.91 9.39
N GLU A 82 -10.39 5.58 10.62
CA GLU A 82 -8.99 5.47 11.06
C GLU A 82 -8.72 4.02 11.48
N GLU A 83 -7.71 3.39 10.89
CA GLU A 83 -7.30 2.01 11.16
C GLU A 83 -5.80 1.97 11.48
N GLU A 84 -5.42 1.15 12.46
CA GLU A 84 -4.02 0.92 12.83
C GLU A 84 -3.57 -0.44 12.30
N TRP A 85 -2.42 -0.48 11.63
CA TRP A 85 -1.85 -1.71 11.10
C TRP A 85 -0.54 -2.04 11.81
N GLY A 86 -0.53 -3.13 12.59
CA GLY A 86 0.70 -3.72 13.12
C GLY A 86 1.40 -4.55 12.03
N LEU A 87 2.32 -3.92 11.30
CA LEU A 87 3.16 -4.53 10.26
C LEU A 87 4.36 -5.32 10.81
#